data_AF-A0A432R6W0-F1
#
_entry.id   AF-A0A432R6W0-F1
#
_cell.length_a   1.000
_cell.length_b   1.000
_cell.length_c   1.000
_cell.angle_alpha   90.00
_cell.angle_beta   90.00
_cell.angle_gamma   90.00
#
_symmetry.space_group_name_H-M   'P 1'
#
loop_
_entity.id
_entity.type
_entity.pdbx_description
1 polymer ?
#
loop_
_entity_poly.entity_id
_entity_poly.type
_entity_poly.pdbx_seq_one_letter_code
_entity_poly.pdbx_strand_id
1 'polypeptide(L)'
;MPANLTPEAQAKLAKYSEARSIEEKIRALEEFLSVAPKHKGAENLLLWARRRLAELREELEERRRKRRGSRGPRIFVEKEGAGQVVVVGPPNVGKSLLVYKLTGARTRVAEYPFSTLLPVPGMLPYRDIYFQLVDTPPLSRSAPQLVSRVVGLARNADAVVVVVGLDGDALNQYLEVRDTLAEHGVFIEKPRGVVRVERTRSNGVQVVGPGRLVDATVNDVARLLAGYRIYHARVHIEGEVALDDIEAALFHAIVYKPAIVLANKADTHGAERAYRRLYSYLSERREKSVWLLPVSAVTGLNLGRLGELLFRRLSIIRVYTKKPGSEPSPTPVVLRKGATVRDLALQIHSDMVDYFEYARVWGPSAKYPGERVGLEHRLEDGDIVEIHSRR
;
A
#
# COMPACT_ATOMS: atom_id res chain seq x y z
N MET A 1 -16.93 1.45 -26.15
CA MET A 1 -16.70 1.64 -27.60
C MET A 1 -15.22 1.96 -27.79
N PRO A 2 -14.48 1.28 -28.67
CA PRO A 2 -13.09 1.63 -28.94
C PRO A 2 -13.02 3.09 -29.40
N ALA A 3 -12.06 3.85 -28.88
CA ALA A 3 -11.84 5.23 -29.31
C ALA A 3 -11.59 5.22 -30.82
N ASN A 4 -12.46 5.90 -31.58
CA ASN A 4 -12.33 5.96 -33.03
C ASN A 4 -11.16 6.90 -33.38
N LEU A 5 -9.94 6.35 -33.32
CA LEU A 5 -8.70 7.08 -33.55
C LEU A 5 -8.36 7.08 -35.03
N THR A 6 -7.87 8.21 -35.53
CA THR A 6 -7.28 8.30 -36.87
C THR A 6 -6.11 7.32 -37.01
N PRO A 7 -5.88 6.71 -38.20
CA PRO A 7 -4.75 5.81 -38.44
C PRO A 7 -3.39 6.39 -38.04
N GLU A 8 -3.21 7.71 -38.21
CA GLU A 8 -1.99 8.41 -37.80
C GLU A 8 -1.79 8.44 -36.27
N ALA A 9 -2.85 8.76 -35.51
CA ALA A 9 -2.83 8.71 -34.06
C ALA A 9 -2.60 7.28 -33.54
N GLN A 10 -3.20 6.27 -34.18
CA GLN A 10 -2.96 4.86 -33.84
C GLN A 10 -1.49 4.47 -34.04
N ALA A 11 -0.88 4.86 -35.17
CA ALA A 11 0.52 4.57 -35.44
C ALA A 11 1.47 5.22 -34.41
N LYS A 12 1.20 6.46 -34.01
CA LYS A 12 2.03 7.16 -33.00
C LYS A 12 1.86 6.58 -31.59
N LEU A 13 0.66 6.12 -31.24
CA LEU A 13 0.44 5.36 -30.00
C LEU A 13 1.14 3.97 -30.05
N ALA A 14 1.20 3.35 -31.21
CA ALA A 14 1.88 2.08 -31.41
C ALA A 14 3.40 2.18 -31.13
N LYS A 15 4.03 3.31 -31.51
CA LYS A 15 5.43 3.63 -31.19
C LYS A 15 5.68 3.68 -29.68
N TYR A 16 4.71 4.15 -28.89
CA TYR A 16 4.84 4.19 -27.43
C TYR A 16 4.97 2.79 -26.82
N SER A 17 4.21 1.81 -27.34
CA SER A 17 4.28 0.42 -26.87
C SER A 17 5.56 -0.30 -27.31
N GLU A 18 6.14 0.09 -28.44
CA GLU A 18 7.42 -0.44 -28.96
C GLU A 18 8.65 0.21 -28.32
N ALA A 19 8.51 1.44 -27.85
CA ALA A 19 9.59 2.21 -27.23
C ALA A 19 10.19 1.48 -26.02
N ARG A 20 11.52 1.35 -26.03
CA ARG A 20 12.28 0.62 -25.00
C ARG A 20 12.86 1.57 -23.96
N SER A 21 13.14 2.81 -24.34
CA SER A 21 13.62 3.86 -23.43
C SER A 21 12.49 4.79 -22.97
N ILE A 22 12.68 5.44 -21.81
CA ILE A 22 11.73 6.45 -21.32
C ILE A 22 11.65 7.63 -22.28
N GLU A 23 12.79 8.03 -22.85
CA GLU A 23 12.88 9.17 -23.79
C GLU A 23 12.10 8.91 -25.08
N GLU A 24 12.17 7.68 -25.61
CA GLU A 24 11.33 7.25 -26.73
C GLU A 24 9.85 7.22 -26.38
N LYS A 25 9.49 6.74 -25.17
CA LYS A 25 8.11 6.70 -24.70
C LYS A 25 7.49 8.10 -24.54
N ILE A 26 8.25 9.05 -23.98
CA ILE A 26 7.84 10.45 -23.88
C ILE A 26 7.59 11.03 -25.27
N ARG A 27 8.55 10.87 -26.18
CA ARG A 27 8.44 11.39 -27.56
C ARG A 27 7.25 10.80 -28.29
N ALA A 28 7.01 9.50 -28.16
CA ALA A 28 5.87 8.83 -28.78
C ALA A 28 4.52 9.32 -28.23
N LEU A 29 4.42 9.61 -26.93
CA LEU A 29 3.20 10.19 -26.34
C LEU A 29 2.99 11.66 -26.73
N GLU A 30 4.06 12.45 -26.85
CA GLU A 30 4.00 13.83 -27.35
C GLU A 30 3.51 13.87 -28.80
N GLU A 31 4.08 13.00 -29.65
CA GLU A 31 3.66 12.80 -31.04
C GLU A 31 2.20 12.34 -31.13
N PHE A 32 1.77 11.41 -30.27
CA PHE A 32 0.38 10.98 -30.22
C PHE A 32 -0.56 12.13 -29.83
N LEU A 33 -0.26 12.84 -28.74
CA LEU A 33 -1.09 13.94 -28.24
C LEU A 33 -1.18 15.11 -29.22
N SER A 34 -0.21 15.28 -30.12
CA SER A 34 -0.24 16.33 -31.15
C SER A 34 -1.27 16.06 -32.25
N VAL A 35 -1.62 14.79 -32.51
CA VAL A 35 -2.58 14.39 -33.57
C VAL A 35 -3.83 13.70 -33.04
N ALA A 36 -3.94 13.51 -31.72
CA ALA A 36 -5.04 12.77 -31.13
C ALA A 36 -6.38 13.55 -31.25
N PRO A 37 -7.48 12.88 -31.63
CA PRO A 37 -8.77 13.52 -31.85
C PRO A 37 -9.40 13.99 -30.53
N LYS A 38 -9.93 15.22 -30.50
CA LYS A 38 -10.50 15.88 -29.30
C LYS A 38 -12.02 15.69 -29.14
N HIS A 39 -12.55 14.53 -29.50
CA HIS A 39 -13.97 14.22 -29.35
C HIS A 39 -14.22 13.32 -28.12
N LYS A 40 -15.46 13.30 -27.63
CA LYS A 40 -15.90 12.59 -26.40
C LYS A 40 -15.46 11.11 -26.33
N GLY A 41 -15.38 10.41 -27.47
CA GLY A 41 -14.93 9.00 -27.53
C GLY A 41 -13.43 8.76 -27.28
N ALA A 42 -12.61 9.81 -27.21
CA ALA A 42 -11.15 9.70 -26.99
C ALA A 42 -10.70 10.38 -25.68
N GLU A 43 -11.63 10.89 -24.87
CA GLU A 43 -11.35 11.69 -23.67
C GLU A 43 -10.55 10.91 -22.62
N ASN A 44 -10.96 9.67 -22.33
CA ASN A 44 -10.25 8.79 -21.39
C ASN A 44 -8.83 8.46 -21.85
N LEU A 45 -8.64 8.23 -23.16
CA LEU A 45 -7.33 7.94 -23.74
C LEU A 45 -6.42 9.17 -23.73
N LEU A 46 -6.97 10.36 -23.98
CA LEU A 46 -6.25 11.62 -23.88
C LEU A 46 -5.85 11.93 -22.42
N LEU A 47 -6.75 11.68 -21.46
CA LEU A 47 -6.47 11.82 -20.03
C LEU A 47 -5.35 10.86 -19.60
N TRP A 48 -5.43 9.60 -20.02
CA TRP A 48 -4.36 8.62 -19.81
C TRP A 48 -3.05 9.06 -20.43
N ALA A 49 -3.03 9.46 -21.71
CA ALA A 49 -1.80 9.84 -22.41
C ALA A 49 -1.13 11.07 -21.78
N ARG A 50 -1.92 12.05 -21.34
CA ARG A 50 -1.42 13.23 -20.61
C ARG A 50 -0.86 12.86 -19.24
N ARG A 51 -1.55 12.02 -18.46
CA ARG A 51 -1.06 11.52 -17.16
C ARG A 51 0.23 10.72 -17.34
N ARG A 52 0.26 9.80 -18.31
CA ARG A 52 1.41 8.94 -18.58
C ARG A 52 2.62 9.71 -19.08
N LEU A 53 2.40 10.74 -19.90
CA LEU A 53 3.46 11.66 -20.31
C LEU A 53 4.06 12.40 -19.09
N ALA A 54 3.22 12.84 -18.15
CA ALA A 54 3.70 13.48 -16.92
C ALA A 54 4.52 12.51 -16.05
N GLU A 55 4.05 11.29 -15.83
CA GLU A 55 4.76 10.25 -15.08
C GLU A 55 6.12 9.91 -15.70
N LEU A 56 6.17 9.71 -17.02
CA LEU A 56 7.42 9.35 -17.71
C LEU A 56 8.42 10.50 -17.71
N ARG A 57 7.94 11.75 -17.82
CA ARG A 57 8.80 12.93 -17.65
C ARG A 57 9.37 12.99 -16.24
N GLU A 58 8.56 12.72 -15.21
CA GLU A 58 9.02 12.63 -13.82
C GLU A 58 10.04 11.50 -13.63
N GLU A 59 9.78 10.30 -14.18
CA GLU A 59 10.71 9.16 -14.13
C GLU A 59 12.03 9.45 -14.87
N LEU A 60 11.97 10.11 -16.04
CA LEU A 60 13.16 10.52 -16.79
C LEU A 60 13.97 11.54 -16.00
N GLU A 61 13.30 12.52 -15.41
CA GLU A 61 13.93 13.53 -14.59
C GLU A 61 14.56 12.89 -13.35
N GLU A 62 13.90 11.92 -12.72
CA GLU A 62 14.45 11.15 -11.61
C GLU A 62 15.67 10.31 -12.02
N ARG A 63 15.67 9.69 -13.22
CA ARG A 63 16.84 8.99 -13.77
C ARG A 63 17.99 9.94 -14.11
N ARG A 64 17.70 11.13 -14.65
CA ARG A 64 18.70 12.18 -14.90
C ARG A 64 19.28 12.74 -13.60
N ARG A 65 18.45 12.88 -12.55
CA ARG A 65 18.88 13.24 -11.19
C ARG A 65 19.76 12.15 -10.56
N LYS A 66 19.42 10.87 -10.74
CA LYS A 66 20.25 9.70 -10.33
C LYS A 66 21.62 9.70 -11.04
N ARG A 67 21.67 10.01 -12.34
CA ARG A 67 22.92 10.08 -13.13
C ARG A 67 23.80 11.30 -12.80
N ARG A 68 23.19 12.42 -12.38
CA ARG A 68 23.92 13.67 -12.05
C ARG A 68 24.44 13.72 -10.60
N GLY A 69 24.36 12.63 -9.82
CA GLY A 69 24.82 12.60 -8.43
C GLY A 69 24.08 13.57 -7.48
N SER A 70 23.09 14.31 -7.99
CA SER A 70 22.29 15.26 -7.23
C SER A 70 21.26 14.47 -6.42
N ARG A 71 21.63 14.05 -5.21
CA ARG A 71 20.71 13.64 -4.13
C ARG A 71 19.80 14.84 -3.77
N GLY A 72 18.80 15.10 -4.60
CA GLY A 72 17.58 15.78 -4.15
C GLY A 72 16.80 14.83 -3.23
N PRO A 73 16.08 15.34 -2.22
CA PRO A 73 15.56 14.52 -1.13
C PRO A 73 14.59 13.46 -1.65
N ARG A 74 15.00 12.19 -1.56
CA ARG A 74 14.07 11.05 -1.63
C ARG A 74 13.24 11.13 -0.36
N ILE A 75 11.93 11.31 -0.51
CA ILE A 75 11.00 11.10 0.59
C ILE A 75 10.88 9.58 0.78
N PHE A 76 11.94 8.97 1.32
CA PHE A 76 11.96 7.58 1.74
C PHE A 76 12.11 7.62 3.24
N VAL A 77 11.05 7.21 3.93
CA VAL A 77 11.09 7.01 5.38
C VAL A 77 11.45 5.55 5.59
N GLU A 78 12.62 5.29 6.16
CA GLU A 78 13.04 3.93 6.48
C GLU A 78 12.04 3.31 7.46
N LYS A 79 11.70 2.04 7.23
CA LYS A 79 10.72 1.33 8.06
C LYS A 79 11.34 1.07 9.43
N GLU A 80 10.63 1.47 10.47
CA GLU A 80 11.05 1.25 11.85
C GLU A 80 9.91 0.64 12.68
N GLY A 81 10.29 -0.01 13.77
CA GLY A 81 9.38 -0.62 14.73
C GLY A 81 8.60 -1.81 14.15
N ALA A 82 7.41 -2.03 14.69
CA ALA A 82 6.54 -3.16 14.38
C ALA A 82 5.82 -3.06 13.02
N GLY A 83 5.92 -1.90 12.36
CA GLY A 83 5.34 -1.66 11.06
C GLY A 83 5.21 -0.17 10.77
N GLN A 84 5.40 0.18 9.50
CA GLN A 84 5.20 1.54 9.00
C GLN A 84 3.75 1.72 8.53
N VAL A 85 3.08 2.75 9.04
CA VAL A 85 1.69 3.06 8.78
C VAL A 85 1.58 4.45 8.19
N VAL A 86 1.10 4.54 6.96
CA VAL A 86 0.94 5.84 6.28
C VAL A 86 -0.45 6.39 6.58
N VAL A 87 -0.49 7.62 7.10
CA VAL A 87 -1.75 8.30 7.44
C VAL A 87 -2.14 9.19 6.27
N VAL A 88 -3.29 8.92 5.65
CA VAL A 88 -3.83 9.65 4.48
C VAL A 88 -5.20 10.22 4.79
N GLY A 89 -5.59 11.29 4.10
CA GLY A 89 -6.92 11.85 4.22
C GLY A 89 -7.05 13.19 3.50
N PRO A 90 -8.28 13.72 3.37
CA PRO A 90 -8.51 15.06 2.83
C PRO A 90 -7.86 16.16 3.70
N PRO A 91 -7.79 17.40 3.21
CA PRO A 91 -7.36 18.53 4.05
C PRO A 91 -8.30 18.74 5.23
N ASN A 92 -7.78 19.32 6.31
CA ASN A 92 -8.56 19.79 7.48
C ASN A 92 -9.35 18.72 8.28
N VAL A 93 -9.08 17.43 8.06
CA VAL A 93 -9.66 16.32 8.85
C VAL A 93 -8.94 16.05 10.18
N GLY A 94 -7.89 16.81 10.50
CA GLY A 94 -7.13 16.67 11.75
C GLY A 94 -6.03 15.60 11.75
N LYS A 95 -5.60 15.14 10.57
CA LYS A 95 -4.55 14.13 10.38
C LYS A 95 -3.25 14.43 11.16
N SER A 96 -2.69 15.62 10.99
CA SER A 96 -1.42 16.00 11.65
C SER A 96 -1.57 16.13 13.17
N LEU A 97 -2.74 16.58 13.64
CA LEU A 97 -3.06 16.63 15.07
C LEU A 97 -3.19 15.22 15.66
N LEU A 98 -3.80 14.27 14.94
CA LEU A 98 -3.85 12.86 15.35
C LEU A 98 -2.45 12.28 15.50
N VAL A 99 -1.58 12.45 14.50
CA VAL A 99 -0.19 11.94 14.56
C VAL A 99 0.55 12.56 15.74
N TYR A 100 0.43 13.88 15.95
CA TYR A 100 1.03 14.55 17.11
C TYR A 100 0.53 13.98 18.45
N LYS A 101 -0.79 13.80 18.61
CA LYS A 101 -1.38 13.29 19.85
C LYS A 101 -1.01 11.83 20.13
N LEU A 102 -0.86 11.02 19.09
CA LEU A 102 -0.53 9.61 19.19
C LEU A 102 0.95 9.34 19.43
N THR A 103 1.84 10.23 18.99
CA THR A 103 3.30 9.96 18.93
C THR A 103 4.15 11.00 19.66
N GLY A 104 3.57 12.14 20.04
CA GLY A 104 4.33 13.31 20.52
C GLY A 104 5.16 14.02 19.45
N ALA A 105 5.22 13.51 18.21
CA ALA A 105 6.03 14.08 17.14
C ALA A 105 5.43 15.40 16.64
N ARG A 106 6.15 16.51 16.84
CA ARG A 106 5.74 17.84 16.36
C ARG A 106 5.86 17.90 14.84
N THR A 107 4.72 17.88 14.15
CA THR A 107 4.65 18.18 12.71
C THR A 107 4.93 19.67 12.53
N ARG A 108 6.05 20.02 11.86
CA ARG A 108 6.29 21.42 11.47
C ARG A 108 5.33 21.74 10.34
N VAL A 109 4.23 22.42 10.66
CA VAL A 109 3.37 23.07 9.66
C VAL A 109 4.17 24.24 9.12
N ALA A 110 4.77 24.09 7.94
CA ALA A 110 5.41 25.20 7.26
C ALA A 110 4.31 26.02 6.56
N GLU A 111 4.05 27.22 7.06
CA GLU A 111 3.05 28.17 6.54
C GLU A 111 3.48 28.83 5.22
N TYR A 112 3.99 28.10 4.21
CA TYR A 112 4.32 28.72 2.91
C TYR A 112 4.16 27.75 1.74
N PRO A 113 3.67 28.22 0.57
CA PRO A 113 3.79 27.47 -0.67
C PRO A 113 5.29 27.27 -0.94
N PHE A 114 5.68 26.11 -1.47
CA PHE A 114 7.06 25.70 -1.78
C PHE A 114 7.95 25.18 -0.64
N SER A 115 7.44 25.04 0.59
CA SER A 115 8.15 24.22 1.58
C SER A 115 7.99 22.73 1.24
N THR A 116 9.09 21.96 1.22
CA THR A 116 9.02 20.51 1.10
C THR A 116 8.25 19.95 2.29
N LEU A 117 6.99 19.58 2.08
CA LEU A 117 6.17 18.77 2.98
C LEU A 117 6.79 17.37 3.08
N LEU A 118 7.92 17.27 3.77
CA LEU A 118 8.52 15.99 4.10
C LEU A 118 7.62 15.33 5.14
N PRO A 119 7.12 14.11 4.89
CA PRO A 119 6.35 13.37 5.86
C PRO A 119 7.21 13.17 7.12
N VAL A 120 6.62 13.47 8.27
CA VAL A 120 7.29 13.35 9.57
C VAL A 120 6.89 12.00 10.16
N PRO A 121 7.85 11.08 10.37
CA PRO A 121 7.58 9.85 11.13
C PRO A 121 7.38 10.20 12.62
N GLY A 122 6.37 9.58 13.23
CA GLY A 122 6.15 9.59 14.67
C GLY A 122 5.99 8.18 15.19
N MET A 123 6.58 7.88 16.35
CA MET A 123 6.52 6.55 16.95
C MET A 123 5.32 6.45 17.89
N LEU A 124 4.32 5.64 17.52
CA LEU A 124 3.16 5.31 18.35
C LEU A 124 3.55 4.16 19.30
N PRO A 125 3.68 4.39 20.61
CA PRO A 125 3.91 3.31 21.56
C PRO A 125 2.67 2.43 21.67
N TYR A 126 2.87 1.12 21.69
CA TYR A 126 1.83 0.15 22.01
C TYR A 126 2.46 -1.04 22.75
N ARG A 127 2.12 -1.20 24.03
CA ARG A 127 2.79 -2.16 24.93
C ARG A 127 4.30 -1.90 24.93
N ASP A 128 5.09 -2.89 24.55
CA ASP A 128 6.54 -2.95 24.49
C ASP A 128 7.10 -2.78 23.06
N ILE A 129 6.26 -2.38 22.10
CA ILE A 129 6.63 -2.14 20.71
C ILE A 129 6.18 -0.74 20.25
N TYR A 130 6.67 -0.33 19.07
CA TYR A 130 6.33 0.95 18.46
C TYR A 130 5.84 0.76 17.03
N PHE A 131 4.82 1.50 16.63
CA PHE A 131 4.41 1.64 15.23
C PHE A 131 4.90 2.97 14.67
N GLN A 132 5.48 2.97 13.48
CA GLN A 132 5.91 4.19 12.82
C GLN A 132 4.74 4.79 12.03
N LEU A 133 4.16 5.89 12.53
CA LEU A 133 3.13 6.64 11.83
C LEU A 133 3.76 7.70 10.93
N VAL A 134 3.44 7.68 9.65
CA VAL A 134 3.97 8.63 8.67
C VAL A 134 2.87 9.63 8.32
N ASP A 135 3.00 10.87 8.79
CA ASP A 135 2.06 11.93 8.44
C ASP A 135 2.29 12.40 7.00
N THR A 136 1.25 12.41 6.17
CA THR A 136 1.38 12.79 4.75
C THR A 136 0.76 14.15 4.43
N PRO A 137 1.10 14.79 3.31
CA PRO A 137 0.31 15.90 2.77
C PRO A 137 -1.16 15.51 2.56
N PRO A 138 -2.10 16.47 2.55
CA PRO A 138 -3.49 16.20 2.19
C PRO A 138 -3.60 15.51 0.83
N LEU A 139 -4.41 14.44 0.76
CA LEU A 139 -4.71 13.77 -0.49
C LEU A 139 -5.84 14.54 -1.18
N SER A 140 -5.48 15.36 -2.17
CA SER A 140 -6.44 16.14 -2.98
C SER A 140 -6.12 16.04 -4.46
N ARG A 141 -7.15 15.85 -5.28
CA ARG A 141 -7.05 15.83 -6.75
C ARG A 141 -6.54 17.16 -7.33
N SER A 142 -6.67 18.25 -6.57
CA SER A 142 -6.17 19.58 -6.96
C SER A 142 -4.63 19.69 -6.96
N ALA A 143 -3.92 18.73 -6.33
CA ALA A 143 -2.45 18.73 -6.25
C ALA A 143 -1.85 17.38 -6.71
N PRO A 144 -1.85 17.08 -8.03
CA PRO A 144 -1.42 15.77 -8.56
C PRO A 144 0.01 15.36 -8.15
N GLN A 145 0.94 16.33 -8.04
CA GLN A 145 2.32 16.06 -7.63
C GLN A 145 2.46 15.57 -6.19
N LEU A 146 1.52 15.91 -5.31
CA LEU A 146 1.49 15.41 -3.94
C LEU A 146 0.87 14.02 -3.88
N VAL A 147 -0.13 13.75 -4.73
CA VAL A 147 -0.79 12.44 -4.82
C VAL A 147 0.21 11.34 -5.14
N SER A 148 1.05 11.52 -6.17
CA SER A 148 2.05 10.50 -6.55
C SER A 148 3.00 10.14 -5.39
N ARG A 149 3.41 11.15 -4.59
CA ARG A 149 4.26 10.96 -3.42
C ARG A 149 3.56 10.21 -2.29
N VAL A 150 2.32 10.59 -1.97
CA VAL A 150 1.52 9.93 -0.92
C VAL A 150 1.23 8.48 -1.30
N VAL A 151 0.89 8.22 -2.57
CA VAL A 151 0.71 6.86 -3.08
C VAL A 151 2.00 6.06 -3.00
N GLY A 152 3.15 6.65 -3.35
CA GLY A 152 4.45 6.00 -3.23
C GLY A 152 4.76 5.57 -1.79
N LEU A 153 4.44 6.40 -0.81
CA LEU A 153 4.56 6.05 0.61
C LEU A 153 3.59 4.92 0.99
N ALA A 154 2.30 5.08 0.66
CA ALA A 154 1.26 4.09 0.98
C ALA A 154 1.56 2.72 0.37
N ARG A 155 2.14 2.67 -0.84
CA ARG A 155 2.57 1.45 -1.53
C ARG A 155 3.68 0.71 -0.79
N ASN A 156 4.61 1.43 -0.16
CA ASN A 156 5.73 0.83 0.57
C ASN A 156 5.38 0.51 2.03
N ALA A 157 4.39 1.19 2.62
CA ALA A 157 3.92 0.98 3.98
C ALA A 157 3.39 -0.44 4.25
N ASP A 158 3.30 -0.82 5.53
CA ASP A 158 2.71 -2.09 5.95
C ASP A 158 1.18 -1.99 6.10
N ALA A 159 0.67 -0.80 6.43
CA ALA A 159 -0.75 -0.47 6.47
C ALA A 159 -1.03 0.99 6.11
N VAL A 160 -2.30 1.29 5.83
CA VAL A 160 -2.78 2.65 5.57
C VAL A 160 -3.84 3.01 6.62
N VAL A 161 -3.71 4.19 7.22
CA VAL A 161 -4.76 4.79 8.04
C VAL A 161 -5.42 5.90 7.24
N VAL A 162 -6.72 5.74 6.96
CA VAL A 162 -7.53 6.75 6.27
C VAL A 162 -8.22 7.61 7.32
N VAL A 163 -7.97 8.91 7.33
CA VAL A 163 -8.61 9.86 8.25
C VAL A 163 -9.70 10.63 7.50
N VAL A 164 -10.90 10.63 8.07
CA VAL A 164 -12.05 11.42 7.60
C VAL A 164 -12.61 12.26 8.76
N GLY A 165 -13.20 13.41 8.46
CA GLY A 165 -13.82 14.29 9.44
C GLY A 165 -15.32 14.02 9.55
N LEU A 166 -15.81 13.82 10.77
CA LEU A 166 -17.24 13.63 11.08
C LEU A 166 -18.06 14.93 11.13
N ASP A 167 -17.40 16.09 10.98
CA ASP A 167 -18.02 17.41 10.89
C ASP A 167 -18.56 17.75 9.50
N GLY A 168 -18.46 16.82 8.53
CA GLY A 168 -18.94 16.98 7.16
C GLY A 168 -19.37 15.65 6.52
N ASP A 169 -19.25 15.54 5.19
CA ASP A 169 -19.56 14.28 4.49
C ASP A 169 -18.38 13.29 4.54
N ALA A 170 -18.27 12.60 5.68
CA ALA A 170 -17.24 11.59 5.93
C ALA A 170 -17.26 10.43 4.91
N LEU A 171 -18.43 10.11 4.34
CA LEU A 171 -18.56 9.06 3.34
C LEU A 171 -17.91 9.49 2.03
N ASN A 172 -18.26 10.67 1.51
CA ASN A 172 -17.63 11.17 0.28
C ASN A 172 -16.12 11.35 0.44
N GLN A 173 -15.67 11.86 1.59
CA GLN A 173 -14.24 11.95 1.92
C GLN A 173 -13.53 10.59 1.85
N TYR A 174 -14.15 9.54 2.41
CA TYR A 174 -13.62 8.18 2.32
C TYR A 174 -13.56 7.68 0.88
N LEU A 175 -14.65 7.86 0.12
CA LEU A 175 -14.74 7.43 -1.29
C LEU A 175 -13.67 8.11 -2.14
N GLU A 176 -13.48 9.43 -1.98
CA GLU A 176 -12.46 10.18 -2.71
C GLU A 176 -11.05 9.66 -2.43
N VAL A 177 -10.72 9.38 -1.16
CA VAL A 177 -9.41 8.82 -0.79
C VAL A 177 -9.25 7.41 -1.36
N ARG A 178 -10.25 6.55 -1.20
CA ARG A 178 -10.26 5.18 -1.72
C ARG A 178 -10.02 5.18 -3.22
N ASP A 179 -10.79 5.96 -3.98
CA ASP A 179 -10.74 6.00 -5.43
C ASP A 179 -9.41 6.58 -5.91
N THR A 180 -8.90 7.62 -5.23
CA THR A 180 -7.59 8.18 -5.57
C THR A 180 -6.47 7.17 -5.35
N LEU A 181 -6.49 6.38 -4.27
CA LEU A 181 -5.49 5.33 -4.05
C LEU A 181 -5.62 4.18 -5.07
N ALA A 182 -6.86 3.75 -5.35
CA ALA A 182 -7.15 2.67 -6.31
C ALA A 182 -6.74 3.04 -7.73
N GLU A 183 -7.02 4.28 -8.17
CA GLU A 183 -6.59 4.83 -9.46
C GLU A 183 -5.06 4.76 -9.66
N HIS A 184 -4.28 4.69 -8.57
CA HIS A 184 -2.82 4.58 -8.62
C HIS A 184 -2.30 3.22 -8.11
N GLY A 185 -3.16 2.19 -8.10
CA GLY A 185 -2.82 0.80 -7.83
C GLY A 185 -2.58 0.44 -6.36
N VAL A 186 -3.06 1.25 -5.41
CA VAL A 186 -3.06 0.93 -3.97
C VAL A 186 -4.49 0.68 -3.50
N PHE A 187 -4.80 -0.58 -3.19
CA PHE A 187 -6.13 -0.97 -2.74
C PHE A 187 -6.16 -1.09 -1.22
N ILE A 188 -7.09 -0.40 -0.58
CA ILE A 188 -7.31 -0.44 0.88
C ILE A 188 -8.45 -1.38 1.28
N GLU A 189 -9.31 -1.72 0.31
CA GLU A 189 -10.29 -2.79 0.40
C GLU A 189 -9.69 -4.03 -0.25
N LYS A 190 -9.94 -5.21 0.33
CA LYS A 190 -9.41 -6.45 -0.23
C LYS A 190 -10.03 -6.64 -1.62
N PRO A 191 -9.22 -6.72 -2.68
CA PRO A 191 -9.75 -6.81 -4.02
C PRO A 191 -10.45 -8.16 -4.17
N ARG A 192 -11.55 -8.18 -4.93
CA ARG A 192 -12.31 -9.42 -5.17
C ARG A 192 -11.49 -10.46 -5.92
N GLY A 193 -10.48 -10.01 -6.66
CA GLY A 193 -9.47 -10.85 -7.25
C GLY A 193 -8.14 -10.13 -7.46
N VAL A 194 -7.08 -10.91 -7.64
CA VAL A 194 -5.73 -10.42 -7.88
C VAL A 194 -5.33 -10.80 -9.29
N VAL A 195 -4.77 -9.85 -10.04
CA VAL A 195 -4.26 -10.09 -11.39
C VAL A 195 -2.76 -9.88 -11.43
N ARG A 196 -2.05 -10.83 -12.05
CA ARG A 196 -0.67 -10.66 -12.48
C ARG A 196 -0.55 -10.99 -13.96
N VAL A 197 -0.03 -10.04 -14.73
CA VAL A 197 0.18 -10.22 -16.17
C VAL A 197 1.66 -10.44 -16.43
N GLU A 198 2.00 -11.65 -16.89
CA GLU A 198 3.36 -12.01 -17.31
C GLU A 198 3.39 -12.12 -18.83
N ARG A 199 4.27 -11.36 -19.49
CA ARG A 199 4.43 -11.43 -20.95
C ARG A 199 5.16 -12.73 -21.31
N THR A 200 4.61 -13.50 -22.24
CA THR A 200 5.21 -14.74 -22.74
C THR A 200 5.76 -14.55 -24.15
N ARG A 201 6.63 -15.46 -24.60
CA ARG A 201 7.22 -15.40 -25.95
C ARG A 201 6.28 -15.95 -27.03
N SER A 202 5.36 -16.83 -26.67
CA SER A 202 4.43 -17.54 -27.56
C SER A 202 3.20 -18.02 -26.77
N ASN A 203 2.24 -18.64 -27.47
CA ASN A 203 1.01 -19.28 -26.95
C ASN A 203 -0.20 -18.38 -26.67
N GLY A 204 -0.25 -17.19 -27.28
CA GLY A 204 -1.42 -16.31 -27.16
C GLY A 204 -1.65 -15.80 -25.74
N VAL A 205 -2.86 -15.33 -25.46
CA VAL A 205 -3.27 -14.91 -24.11
C VAL A 205 -3.88 -16.09 -23.38
N GLN A 206 -3.33 -16.44 -22.22
CA GLN A 206 -3.80 -17.50 -21.36
C GLN A 206 -4.22 -16.92 -20.01
N VAL A 207 -5.42 -17.26 -19.54
CA VAL A 207 -5.87 -16.93 -18.19
C VAL A 207 -5.74 -18.18 -17.33
N VAL A 208 -5.02 -18.08 -16.21
CA VAL A 208 -4.68 -19.22 -15.33
C VAL A 208 -4.86 -18.85 -13.86
N GLY A 209 -5.05 -19.84 -13.00
CA GLY A 209 -5.14 -19.65 -11.53
C GLY A 209 -6.53 -19.90 -10.95
N PRO A 210 -6.65 -19.92 -9.61
CA PRO A 210 -7.89 -20.23 -8.89
C PRO A 210 -8.83 -19.00 -8.83
N GLY A 211 -9.16 -18.44 -10.00
CA GLY A 211 -10.04 -17.27 -10.14
C GLY A 211 -11.03 -17.42 -11.29
N ARG A 212 -12.00 -16.50 -11.35
CA ARG A 212 -12.99 -16.40 -12.43
C ARG A 212 -13.11 -14.99 -12.94
N LEU A 213 -13.34 -14.87 -14.25
CA LEU A 213 -13.67 -13.60 -14.88
C LEU A 213 -15.14 -13.25 -14.60
N VAL A 214 -15.39 -12.01 -14.18
CA VAL A 214 -16.73 -11.47 -13.97
C VAL A 214 -17.09 -10.62 -15.18
N ASP A 215 -18.27 -10.88 -15.76
CA ASP A 215 -18.81 -10.19 -16.94
C ASP A 215 -17.82 -10.10 -18.13
N ALA A 216 -16.91 -11.07 -18.24
CA ALA A 216 -15.84 -11.05 -19.23
C ALA A 216 -15.42 -12.46 -19.65
N THR A 217 -14.97 -12.59 -20.91
CA THR A 217 -14.42 -13.85 -21.44
C THR A 217 -12.91 -13.75 -21.65
N VAL A 218 -12.25 -14.90 -21.80
CA VAL A 218 -10.82 -14.95 -22.18
C VAL A 218 -10.55 -14.21 -23.49
N ASN A 219 -11.51 -14.21 -24.43
CA ASN A 219 -11.39 -13.47 -25.68
C ASN A 219 -11.46 -11.95 -25.46
N ASP A 220 -12.28 -11.48 -24.52
CA ASP A 220 -12.32 -10.06 -24.14
C ASP A 220 -11.01 -9.62 -23.48
N VAL A 221 -10.42 -10.47 -22.64
CA VAL A 221 -9.06 -10.27 -22.10
C VAL A 221 -8.04 -10.19 -23.23
N ALA A 222 -8.09 -11.12 -24.19
CA ALA A 222 -7.18 -11.12 -25.33
C ALA A 222 -7.33 -9.86 -26.19
N ARG A 223 -8.57 -9.38 -26.41
CA ARG A 223 -8.86 -8.12 -27.14
C ARG A 223 -8.34 -6.91 -26.39
N LEU A 224 -8.53 -6.85 -25.07
CA LEU A 224 -8.00 -5.80 -24.21
C LEU A 224 -6.47 -5.75 -24.29
N LEU A 225 -5.81 -6.89 -24.10
CA LEU A 225 -4.34 -7.01 -24.19
C LEU A 225 -3.82 -6.70 -25.60
N ALA A 226 -4.54 -7.11 -26.65
CA ALA A 226 -4.21 -6.77 -28.03
C ALA A 226 -4.30 -5.25 -28.30
N GLY A 227 -5.25 -4.55 -27.66
CA GLY A 227 -5.32 -3.09 -27.66
C GLY A 227 -4.04 -2.43 -27.11
N TYR A 228 -3.31 -3.13 -26.25
CA TYR A 228 -2.01 -2.74 -25.71
C TYR A 228 -0.80 -3.39 -26.42
N ARG A 229 -1.03 -4.06 -27.56
CA ARG A 229 -0.02 -4.81 -28.34
C ARG A 229 0.62 -5.96 -27.55
N ILE A 230 -0.11 -6.52 -26.60
CA ILE A 230 0.28 -7.71 -25.85
C ILE A 230 -0.49 -8.89 -26.43
N TYR A 231 0.15 -9.61 -27.36
CA TYR A 231 -0.46 -10.76 -28.04
C TYR A 231 -0.16 -12.09 -27.34
N HIS A 232 0.88 -12.12 -26.51
CA HIS A 232 1.35 -13.31 -25.80
C HIS A 232 1.54 -12.97 -24.32
N ALA A 233 0.67 -13.49 -23.46
CA ALA A 233 0.73 -13.26 -22.03
C ALA A 233 0.04 -14.38 -21.24
N ARG A 234 0.56 -14.63 -20.05
CA ARG A 234 -0.09 -15.43 -19.02
C ARG A 234 -0.66 -14.48 -17.96
N VAL A 235 -1.98 -14.45 -17.87
CA VAL A 235 -2.75 -13.66 -16.92
C VAL A 235 -3.11 -14.57 -15.76
N HIS A 236 -2.37 -14.46 -14.66
CA HIS A 236 -2.70 -15.14 -13.42
C HIS A 236 -3.82 -14.40 -12.70
N ILE A 237 -4.93 -15.10 -12.45
CA ILE A 237 -6.07 -14.58 -11.69
C ILE A 237 -6.32 -15.44 -10.45
N GLU A 238 -6.63 -14.77 -9.35
CA GLU A 238 -7.16 -15.37 -8.12
C GLU A 238 -8.45 -14.64 -7.77
N GLY A 239 -9.51 -15.34 -7.35
CA GLY A 239 -10.79 -14.70 -7.01
C GLY A 239 -11.59 -14.18 -8.22
N GLU A 240 -12.48 -13.23 -7.99
CA GLU A 240 -13.34 -12.61 -9.01
C GLU A 240 -12.64 -11.40 -9.64
N VAL A 241 -12.41 -11.45 -10.95
CA VAL A 241 -11.63 -10.46 -11.70
C VAL A 241 -12.46 -9.90 -12.86
N ALA A 242 -12.59 -8.58 -12.96
CA ALA A 242 -13.18 -7.91 -14.12
C ALA A 242 -12.09 -7.49 -15.14
N LEU A 243 -12.48 -7.05 -16.33
CA LEU A 243 -11.54 -6.53 -17.34
C LEU A 243 -10.75 -5.31 -16.83
N ASP A 244 -11.41 -4.44 -16.07
CA ASP A 244 -10.80 -3.26 -15.47
C ASP A 244 -9.68 -3.62 -14.50
N ASP A 245 -9.80 -4.73 -13.76
CA ASP A 245 -8.75 -5.23 -12.85
C ASP A 245 -7.52 -5.71 -13.63
N ILE A 246 -7.73 -6.32 -14.80
CA ILE A 246 -6.65 -6.77 -15.68
C ILE A 246 -5.96 -5.58 -16.33
N GLU A 247 -6.74 -4.59 -16.77
CA GLU A 247 -6.20 -3.34 -17.29
C GLU A 247 -5.35 -2.62 -16.25
N ALA A 248 -5.85 -2.48 -15.01
CA ALA A 248 -5.10 -1.88 -13.91
C ALA A 248 -3.77 -2.60 -13.64
N ALA A 249 -3.74 -3.93 -13.75
CA ALA A 249 -2.55 -4.74 -13.53
C ALA A 249 -1.46 -4.56 -14.61
N LEU A 250 -1.81 -4.07 -15.81
CA LEU A 250 -0.83 -3.74 -16.86
C LEU A 250 -0.04 -2.47 -16.55
N PHE A 251 -0.66 -1.52 -15.85
CA PHE A 251 -0.11 -0.18 -15.65
C PHE A 251 0.52 0.01 -14.28
N HIS A 252 -0.01 -0.67 -13.26
CA HIS A 252 0.48 -0.55 -11.90
C HIS A 252 0.70 -1.93 -11.29
N ALA A 253 1.78 -2.10 -10.53
CA ALA A 253 1.85 -3.22 -9.60
C ALA A 253 0.72 -3.03 -8.59
N ILE A 254 -0.35 -3.80 -8.71
CA ILE A 254 -1.49 -3.73 -7.79
C ILE A 254 -1.01 -4.22 -6.43
N VAL A 255 -1.14 -3.37 -5.41
CA VAL A 255 -0.80 -3.74 -4.03
C VAL A 255 -2.01 -3.49 -3.14
N TYR A 256 -2.42 -4.54 -2.43
CA TYR A 256 -3.38 -4.42 -1.34
C TYR A 256 -2.66 -4.04 -0.04
N LYS A 257 -3.21 -3.07 0.68
CA LYS A 257 -2.75 -2.64 2.00
C LYS A 257 -3.87 -2.78 3.04
N PRO A 258 -3.63 -3.47 4.16
CA PRO A 258 -4.55 -3.46 5.29
C PRO A 258 -4.85 -2.02 5.70
N ALA A 259 -6.14 -1.70 5.89
CA ALA A 259 -6.55 -0.34 6.18
C ALA A 259 -7.45 -0.20 7.41
N ILE A 260 -7.28 0.92 8.12
CA ILE A 260 -8.12 1.37 9.23
C ILE A 260 -8.60 2.79 8.89
N VAL A 261 -9.90 3.02 9.00
CA VAL A 261 -10.52 4.34 8.87
C VAL A 261 -10.67 4.95 10.26
N LEU A 262 -10.04 6.09 10.48
CA LEU A 262 -10.25 6.94 11.64
C LEU A 262 -11.27 8.02 11.30
N ALA A 263 -12.47 7.88 11.85
CA ALA A 263 -13.52 8.88 11.74
C ALA A 263 -13.32 9.92 12.86
N ASN A 264 -12.53 10.95 12.55
CA ASN A 264 -12.10 11.98 13.50
C ASN A 264 -13.20 13.02 13.74
N LYS A 265 -13.03 13.84 14.79
CA LYS A 265 -13.98 14.87 15.23
C LYS A 265 -15.31 14.29 15.73
N ALA A 266 -15.26 13.11 16.35
CA ALA A 266 -16.42 12.46 16.95
C ALA A 266 -17.08 13.25 18.09
N ASP A 267 -16.42 14.31 18.58
CA ASP A 267 -16.91 15.28 19.55
C ASP A 267 -17.84 16.36 18.95
N THR A 268 -17.93 16.46 17.63
CA THR A 268 -18.69 17.52 16.95
C THR A 268 -20.19 17.21 16.83
N HIS A 269 -20.99 18.28 16.73
CA HIS A 269 -22.43 18.15 16.51
C HIS A 269 -22.70 17.53 15.13
N GLY A 270 -23.56 16.50 15.06
CA GLY A 270 -23.85 15.78 13.82
C GLY A 270 -22.89 14.61 13.51
N ALA A 271 -21.83 14.43 14.30
CA ALA A 271 -20.84 13.36 14.09
C ALA A 271 -21.46 11.96 14.07
N GLU A 272 -22.46 11.72 14.92
CA GLU A 272 -23.15 10.43 14.98
C GLU A 272 -23.85 10.08 13.67
N ARG A 273 -24.51 11.06 13.02
CA ARG A 273 -25.19 10.85 11.73
C ARG A 273 -24.19 10.55 10.62
N ALA A 274 -23.09 11.31 10.56
CA ALA A 274 -22.02 11.08 9.59
C ALA A 274 -21.37 9.70 9.79
N TYR A 275 -21.10 9.34 11.05
CA TYR A 275 -20.55 8.04 11.42
C TYR A 275 -21.47 6.89 11.01
N ARG A 276 -22.78 6.97 11.31
CA ARG A 276 -23.74 5.93 10.91
C ARG A 276 -23.76 5.72 9.40
N ARG A 277 -23.77 6.79 8.59
CA ARG A 277 -23.73 6.67 7.11
C ARG A 277 -22.48 5.93 6.64
N LEU A 278 -21.31 6.32 7.15
CA LEU A 278 -20.04 5.67 6.83
C LEU A 278 -20.00 4.22 7.32
N TYR A 279 -20.49 3.96 8.53
CA TYR A 279 -20.54 2.64 9.13
C TYR A 279 -21.45 1.70 8.32
N SER A 280 -22.65 2.14 7.94
CA SER A 280 -23.56 1.37 7.07
C SER A 280 -22.89 1.00 5.76
N TYR A 281 -22.27 1.98 5.09
CA TYR A 281 -21.56 1.75 3.83
C TYR A 281 -20.44 0.70 3.96
N LEU A 282 -19.62 0.79 5.01
CA LEU A 282 -18.52 -0.16 5.23
C LEU A 282 -19.02 -1.54 5.70
N SER A 283 -20.14 -1.60 6.40
CA SER A 283 -20.70 -2.85 6.96
C SER A 283 -21.44 -3.69 5.93
N GLU A 284 -22.00 -3.07 4.89
CA GLU A 284 -22.69 -3.76 3.78
C GLU A 284 -21.72 -4.54 2.87
N ARG A 285 -20.41 -4.32 3.00
CA ARG A 285 -19.40 -5.06 2.23
C ARG A 285 -19.17 -6.46 2.82
N ARG A 286 -19.24 -7.48 1.94
CA ARG A 286 -19.06 -8.90 2.30
C ARG A 286 -17.75 -9.21 3.03
N GLU A 287 -16.67 -8.52 2.67
CA GLU A 287 -15.39 -8.66 3.35
C GLU A 287 -15.18 -7.44 4.27
N LYS A 288 -15.13 -7.67 5.59
CA LYS A 288 -14.75 -6.69 6.63
C LYS A 288 -13.27 -6.31 6.55
N SER A 289 -12.84 -5.94 5.35
CA SER A 289 -11.46 -5.64 4.99
C SER A 289 -11.04 -4.25 5.43
N VAL A 290 -11.97 -3.39 5.86
CA VAL A 290 -11.65 -2.07 6.42
C VAL A 290 -12.26 -1.97 7.81
N TRP A 291 -11.44 -1.55 8.78
CA TRP A 291 -11.90 -1.35 10.16
C TRP A 291 -12.20 0.13 10.39
N LEU A 292 -13.32 0.43 11.05
CA LEU A 292 -13.73 1.81 11.34
C LEU A 292 -13.59 2.08 12.85
N LEU A 293 -12.95 3.20 13.20
CA LEU A 293 -12.80 3.66 14.58
C LEU A 293 -13.18 5.14 14.67
N PRO A 294 -14.25 5.51 15.41
CA PRO A 294 -14.55 6.91 15.70
C PRO A 294 -13.56 7.45 16.73
N VAL A 295 -12.95 8.60 16.46
CA VAL A 295 -11.96 9.22 17.34
C VAL A 295 -12.18 10.72 17.48
N SER A 296 -11.60 11.31 18.52
CA SER A 296 -11.45 12.76 18.61
C SER A 296 -10.00 13.10 18.93
N ALA A 297 -9.34 13.78 18.00
CA ALA A 297 -8.00 14.31 18.22
C ALA A 297 -7.96 15.41 19.31
N VAL A 298 -9.09 16.09 19.55
CA VAL A 298 -9.20 17.17 20.54
C VAL A 298 -9.37 16.59 21.93
N THR A 299 -10.35 15.71 22.13
CA THR A 299 -10.67 15.16 23.46
C THR A 299 -9.84 13.92 23.82
N GLY A 300 -9.18 13.30 22.83
CA GLY A 300 -8.45 12.04 23.01
C GLY A 300 -9.33 10.78 22.91
N LEU A 301 -10.62 10.94 22.59
CA LEU A 301 -11.57 9.82 22.48
C LEU A 301 -11.03 8.72 21.55
N ASN A 302 -10.98 7.49 22.05
CA ASN A 302 -10.58 6.26 21.36
C ASN A 302 -9.17 6.24 20.73
N LEU A 303 -8.32 7.27 20.92
CA LEU A 303 -6.98 7.30 20.30
C LEU A 303 -6.10 6.11 20.72
N GLY A 304 -6.16 5.71 21.99
CA GLY A 304 -5.39 4.57 22.52
C GLY A 304 -5.72 3.21 21.88
N ARG A 305 -6.86 3.09 21.18
CA ARG A 305 -7.27 1.84 20.53
C ARG A 305 -6.54 1.58 19.21
N LEU A 306 -5.92 2.60 18.60
CA LEU A 306 -5.26 2.46 17.30
C LEU A 306 -4.13 1.43 17.34
N GLY A 307 -3.31 1.42 18.39
CA GLY A 307 -2.20 0.47 18.54
C GLY A 307 -2.68 -0.99 18.58
N GLU A 308 -3.75 -1.26 19.33
CA GLU A 308 -4.37 -2.59 19.40
C GLU A 308 -4.91 -3.02 18.02
N LEU A 309 -5.60 -2.11 17.33
CA LEU A 309 -6.14 -2.40 16.00
C LEU A 309 -5.02 -2.68 15.00
N LEU A 310 -3.94 -1.89 14.99
CA LEU A 310 -2.78 -2.12 14.12
C LEU A 310 -2.10 -3.45 14.41
N PHE A 311 -1.87 -3.76 15.69
CA PHE A 311 -1.29 -5.03 16.13
C PHE A 311 -2.07 -6.23 15.59
N ARG A 312 -3.40 -6.22 15.75
CA ARG A 312 -4.27 -7.28 15.25
C ARG A 312 -4.34 -7.30 13.74
N ARG A 313 -4.43 -6.12 13.10
CA ARG A 313 -4.64 -5.98 11.66
C ARG A 313 -3.42 -6.43 10.86
N LEU A 314 -2.22 -6.15 11.35
CA LEU A 314 -0.96 -6.58 10.76
C LEU A 314 -0.58 -8.02 11.13
N SER A 315 -1.41 -8.70 11.94
CA SER A 315 -1.16 -10.04 12.47
C SER A 315 0.22 -10.13 13.14
N ILE A 316 0.56 -9.14 13.96
CA ILE A 316 1.87 -9.08 14.60
C ILE A 316 1.94 -10.08 15.75
N ILE A 317 3.11 -10.72 15.89
CA ILE A 317 3.50 -11.49 17.07
C ILE A 317 4.81 -10.91 17.63
N ARG A 318 4.94 -10.94 18.95
CA ARG A 318 6.15 -10.53 19.68
C ARG A 318 6.84 -11.78 20.19
N VAL A 319 8.11 -11.92 19.87
CA VAL A 319 8.93 -13.04 20.32
C VAL A 319 10.11 -12.51 21.10
N TYR A 320 10.29 -12.96 22.33
CA TYR A 320 11.34 -12.50 23.23
C TYR A 320 12.53 -13.42 23.11
N THR A 321 13.68 -12.87 22.73
CA THR A 321 14.90 -13.66 22.64
C THR A 321 15.57 -13.74 24.00
N LYS A 322 16.24 -14.85 24.29
CA LYS A 322 17.10 -14.96 25.47
C LYS A 322 18.38 -15.72 25.17
N LYS A 323 19.41 -15.45 25.98
CA LYS A 323 20.66 -16.21 25.97
C LYS A 323 20.60 -17.35 26.99
N PRO A 324 21.36 -18.44 26.79
CA PRO A 324 21.46 -19.51 27.78
C PRO A 324 21.80 -18.97 29.18
N GLY A 325 20.98 -19.33 30.17
CA GLY A 325 21.16 -18.92 31.57
C GLY A 325 20.84 -17.46 31.87
N SER A 326 20.30 -16.70 30.91
CA SER A 326 19.90 -15.30 31.10
C SER A 326 18.38 -15.15 31.11
N GLU A 327 17.91 -14.03 31.67
CA GLU A 327 16.51 -13.62 31.54
C GLU A 327 16.18 -13.24 30.08
N PRO A 328 14.91 -13.33 29.66
CA PRO A 328 14.47 -12.85 28.36
C PRO A 328 14.72 -11.36 28.17
N SER A 329 15.07 -10.97 26.95
CA SER A 329 15.14 -9.56 26.56
C SER A 329 13.79 -8.88 26.81
N PRO A 330 13.75 -7.69 27.42
CA PRO A 330 12.51 -6.92 27.57
C PRO A 330 12.01 -6.34 26.24
N THR A 331 12.88 -6.28 25.22
CA THR A 331 12.51 -5.85 23.87
C THR A 331 12.26 -7.08 22.99
N PRO A 332 11.04 -7.24 22.44
CA PRO A 332 10.73 -8.36 21.57
C PRO A 332 11.27 -8.13 20.15
N VAL A 333 11.51 -9.23 19.45
CA VAL A 333 11.60 -9.26 18.00
C VAL A 333 10.18 -9.31 17.45
N VAL A 334 9.86 -8.38 16.53
CA VAL A 334 8.54 -8.29 15.91
C VAL A 334 8.50 -9.13 14.64
N LEU A 335 7.56 -10.08 14.61
CA LEU A 335 7.32 -10.99 13.49
C LEU A 335 5.83 -10.95 13.09
N ARG A 336 5.48 -11.64 12.00
CA ARG A 336 4.08 -11.84 11.58
C ARG A 336 3.60 -13.24 11.93
N LYS A 337 2.31 -13.40 12.20
CA LYS A 337 1.69 -14.69 12.48
C LYS A 337 2.00 -15.69 11.37
N GLY A 338 2.42 -16.90 11.77
CA GLY A 338 2.89 -17.93 10.86
C GLY A 338 4.41 -17.93 10.65
N ALA A 339 5.13 -16.94 11.19
CA ALA A 339 6.58 -16.94 11.25
C ALA A 339 7.12 -18.13 12.06
N THR A 340 8.33 -18.52 11.71
CA THR A 340 9.03 -19.68 12.24
C THR A 340 10.28 -19.28 13.00
N VAL A 341 10.90 -20.25 13.70
CA VAL A 341 12.23 -20.06 14.31
C VAL A 341 13.27 -19.64 13.28
N ARG A 342 13.16 -20.10 12.03
CA ARG A 342 14.01 -19.65 10.91
C ARG A 342 13.87 -18.15 10.66
N ASP A 343 12.64 -17.65 10.57
CA ASP A 343 12.38 -16.22 10.31
C ASP A 343 12.95 -15.35 11.43
N LEU A 344 12.79 -15.80 12.68
CA LEU A 344 13.40 -15.16 13.85
C LEU A 344 14.93 -15.13 13.73
N ALA A 345 15.55 -16.27 13.42
CA ALA A 345 17.01 -16.37 13.29
C ALA A 345 17.55 -15.45 12.19
N LEU A 346 16.92 -15.43 11.02
CA LEU A 346 17.30 -14.56 9.89
C LEU A 346 17.20 -13.06 10.25
N GLN A 347 16.20 -12.69 11.04
CA GLN A 347 16.02 -11.30 11.46
C GLN A 347 17.10 -10.85 12.48
N ILE A 348 17.69 -11.79 13.22
CA ILE A 348 18.80 -11.52 14.12
C ILE A 348 20.13 -11.51 13.34
N HIS A 349 20.46 -12.62 12.67
CA HIS A 349 21.66 -12.75 11.84
C HIS A 349 21.60 -14.02 10.97
N SER A 350 22.06 -13.95 9.70
CA SER A 350 22.08 -15.10 8.77
C SER A 350 22.80 -16.33 9.33
N ASP A 351 23.97 -16.15 9.95
CA ASP A 351 24.77 -17.21 10.57
C ASP A 351 23.99 -18.08 11.57
N MET A 352 22.97 -17.53 12.24
CA MET A 352 22.18 -18.31 13.20
C MET A 352 21.38 -19.43 12.54
N VAL A 353 21.11 -19.30 11.24
CA VAL A 353 20.48 -20.37 10.44
C VAL A 353 21.53 -21.35 9.95
N ASP A 354 22.68 -20.87 9.48
CA ASP A 354 23.74 -21.71 8.90
C ASP A 354 24.34 -22.68 9.92
N TYR A 355 24.47 -22.21 11.17
CA TYR A 355 25.04 -22.97 12.28
C TYR A 355 23.99 -23.48 13.28
N PHE A 356 22.71 -23.49 12.89
CA PHE A 356 21.62 -23.86 13.78
C PHE A 356 21.70 -25.33 14.24
N GLU A 357 21.61 -25.58 15.55
CA GLU A 357 21.43 -26.95 16.07
C GLU A 357 19.99 -27.20 16.52
N TYR A 358 19.45 -26.29 17.33
CA TYR A 358 18.09 -26.34 17.85
C TYR A 358 17.72 -25.00 18.49
N ALA A 359 16.43 -24.80 18.72
CA ALA A 359 15.95 -23.75 19.61
C ALA A 359 15.21 -24.37 20.80
N ARG A 360 15.18 -23.66 21.92
CA ARG A 360 14.27 -23.93 23.02
C ARG A 360 13.20 -22.85 23.07
N VAL A 361 11.95 -23.25 23.25
CA VAL A 361 10.82 -22.33 23.28
C VAL A 361 10.07 -22.46 24.61
N TRP A 362 9.71 -21.31 25.18
CA TRP A 362 8.78 -21.22 26.31
C TRP A 362 7.65 -20.30 25.88
N GLY A 363 6.39 -20.74 26.03
CA GLY A 363 5.26 -19.91 25.65
C GLY A 363 4.14 -20.69 24.98
N PRO A 364 3.16 -19.98 24.39
CA PRO A 364 1.97 -20.58 23.80
C PRO A 364 2.24 -21.61 22.70
N SER A 365 3.32 -21.46 21.92
CA SER A 365 3.62 -22.43 20.84
C SER A 365 4.30 -23.71 21.31
N ALA A 366 4.80 -23.74 22.55
CA ALA A 366 5.51 -24.88 23.10
C ALA A 366 4.56 -25.82 23.85
N LYS A 367 4.73 -27.13 23.67
CA LYS A 367 3.98 -28.17 24.40
C LYS A 367 4.34 -28.23 25.88
N TYR A 368 5.59 -27.89 26.20
CA TYR A 368 6.10 -27.80 27.56
C TYR A 368 7.21 -26.75 27.64
N PRO A 369 7.46 -26.14 28.82
CA PRO A 369 8.47 -25.11 28.99
C PRO A 369 9.88 -25.59 28.56
N GLY A 370 10.47 -24.90 27.58
CA GLY A 370 11.80 -25.23 27.07
C GLY A 370 11.81 -26.37 26.06
N GLU A 371 10.69 -26.62 25.38
CA GLU A 371 10.59 -27.60 24.29
C GLU A 371 11.69 -27.35 23.25
N ARG A 372 12.42 -28.40 22.90
CA ARG A 372 13.43 -28.37 21.86
C ARG A 372 12.75 -28.48 20.50
N VAL A 373 12.94 -27.48 19.66
CA VAL A 373 12.31 -27.37 18.34
C VAL A 373 13.32 -27.10 17.23
N GLY A 374 12.90 -27.38 15.99
CA GLY A 374 13.67 -27.08 14.78
C GLY A 374 13.30 -25.72 14.16
N LEU A 375 13.95 -25.40 13.04
CA LEU A 375 13.77 -24.15 12.29
C LEU A 375 12.34 -23.90 11.80
N GLU A 376 11.61 -24.96 11.46
CA GLU A 376 10.25 -24.88 10.88
C GLU A 376 9.14 -24.76 11.95
N HIS A 377 9.51 -24.75 13.23
CA HIS A 377 8.54 -24.56 14.32
C HIS A 377 7.92 -23.17 14.23
N ARG A 378 6.59 -23.12 14.27
CA ARG A 378 5.82 -21.87 14.18
C ARG A 378 5.72 -21.21 15.54
N LEU A 379 6.01 -19.91 15.57
CA LEU A 379 6.00 -19.10 16.78
C LEU A 379 4.64 -18.41 16.97
N GLU A 380 4.31 -18.12 18.23
CA GLU A 380 3.13 -17.40 18.67
C GLU A 380 3.49 -16.12 19.46
N ASP A 381 2.53 -15.19 19.59
CA ASP A 381 2.74 -13.96 20.37
C ASP A 381 2.99 -14.31 21.84
N GLY A 382 4.09 -13.81 22.39
CA GLY A 382 4.48 -14.10 23.78
C GLY A 382 5.52 -15.19 23.93
N ASP A 383 5.91 -15.87 22.85
CA ASP A 383 6.96 -16.88 22.93
C ASP A 383 8.30 -16.28 23.34
N ILE A 384 9.03 -17.04 24.14
CA ILE A 384 10.42 -16.81 24.51
C ILE A 384 11.26 -17.86 23.78
N VAL A 385 12.28 -17.42 23.04
CA VAL A 385 13.12 -18.31 22.22
C VAL A 385 14.59 -18.16 22.57
N GLU A 386 15.24 -19.30 22.77
CA GLU A 386 16.69 -19.43 22.96
C GLU A 386 17.25 -20.25 21.80
N ILE A 387 18.08 -19.63 20.95
CA ILE A 387 18.68 -20.28 19.78
C ILE A 387 20.05 -20.84 20.18
N HIS A 388 20.29 -22.12 19.87
CA HIS A 388 21.58 -22.78 20.02
C HIS A 388 22.21 -23.00 18.65
N SER A 389 23.40 -22.44 18.47
CA SER A 389 24.19 -22.55 17.25
C SER A 389 25.58 -23.09 17.55
N ARG A 390 26.09 -23.99 16.71
CA ARG A 390 27.45 -24.55 16.83
C ARG A 390 28.42 -23.68 16.03
N ARG A 391 29.14 -22.79 16.70
CA ARG A 391 30.37 -22.20 16.13
C ARG A 391 31.58 -22.98 16.59
#